data_AF-A0A920U2E8-F1
#
_entry.id   AF-A0A920U2E8-F1
#
_cell.length_a   1.000
_cell.length_b   1.000
_cell.length_c   1.000
_cell.angle_alpha   90.00
_cell.angle_beta   90.00
_cell.angle_gamma   90.00
#
_symmetry.space_group_name_H-M   'P 1'
#
loop_
_entity.id
_entity.type
_entity.pdbx_description
1 polymer ?
#
loop_
_entity_poly.entity_id
_entity_poly.type
_entity_poly.pdbx_seq_one_letter_code
_entity_poly.pdbx_strand_id
1 'polypeptide(L)'
;MEATDLLIGYRTNPHVDLYQRGEEAAKLMLEMFEGERPVSYRVRLPLLPVSDTADGARLSLRRAIALGQRHVDASVMNVTVLAGSLC
;
A
#
# COMPACT_ATOMS: atom_id res chain seq x y z
N MET A 1 6.70 -5.35 -9.54
CA MET A 1 5.37 -5.45 -10.19
C MET A 1 5.39 -6.47 -11.31
N GLU A 2 6.54 -6.72 -11.94
CA GLU A 2 6.65 -7.75 -12.99
C GLU A 2 6.26 -9.18 -12.55
N ALA A 3 6.45 -9.53 -11.26
CA ALA A 3 6.09 -10.83 -10.70
C ALA A 3 4.90 -10.77 -9.72
N THR A 4 4.10 -9.69 -9.72
CA THR A 4 3.04 -9.51 -8.74
C THR A 4 1.90 -8.65 -9.29
N ASP A 5 0.69 -9.20 -9.28
CA ASP A 5 -0.52 -8.52 -9.75
C ASP A 5 -1.07 -7.51 -8.72
N LEU A 6 -0.85 -7.75 -7.43
CA LEU A 6 -1.37 -6.94 -6.33
C LEU A 6 -0.37 -6.82 -5.17
N LEU A 7 -0.20 -5.61 -4.62
CA LEU A 7 0.65 -5.36 -3.46
C LEU A 7 -0.17 -4.71 -2.34
N ILE A 8 -0.13 -5.31 -1.15
CA ILE A 8 -0.80 -4.80 0.05
C ILE A 8 0.27 -4.41 1.08
N GLY A 9 0.35 -3.11 1.39
CA GLY A 9 1.22 -2.57 2.42
C GLY A 9 0.49 -2.25 3.73
N TYR A 10 1.23 -2.20 4.83
CA TYR A 10 0.72 -1.70 6.11
C TYR A 10 0.39 -0.21 6.05
N ARG A 11 -0.59 0.22 6.84
CA ARG A 11 -1.06 1.61 6.87
C ARG A 11 -0.74 2.33 8.19
N THR A 12 -0.32 1.59 9.21
CA THR A 12 0.01 2.14 10.55
C THR A 12 1.49 2.01 10.85
N ASN A 13 2.07 2.93 11.63
CA ASN A 13 3.43 2.83 12.15
C ASN A 13 3.43 3.37 13.61
N PRO A 14 3.64 2.52 14.64
CA PRO A 14 3.97 1.09 14.57
C PRO A 14 2.87 0.26 13.89
N HIS A 15 3.26 -0.83 13.22
CA HIS A 15 2.34 -1.69 12.49
C HIS A 15 1.45 -2.46 13.47
N VAL A 16 0.18 -2.05 13.56
CA VAL A 16 -0.85 -2.72 14.36
C VAL A 16 -1.99 -3.26 13.49
N ASP A 17 -1.91 -3.09 12.18
CA ASP A 17 -2.94 -3.44 11.21
C ASP A 17 -2.66 -4.73 10.42
N LEU A 18 -1.77 -5.61 10.92
CA LEU A 18 -1.34 -6.82 10.21
C LEU A 18 -2.52 -7.73 9.84
N TYR A 19 -3.41 -7.96 10.80
CA TYR A 19 -4.57 -8.83 10.62
C TYR A 19 -5.51 -8.29 9.53
N GLN A 20 -5.88 -7.01 9.63
CA GLN A 20 -6.79 -6.37 8.67
C GLN A 20 -6.20 -6.30 7.27
N ARG A 21 -4.88 -6.12 7.15
CA ARG A 21 -4.19 -6.16 5.84
C ARG A 21 -4.14 -7.58 5.28
N GLY A 22 -4.00 -8.60 6.12
CA GLY A 22 -4.11 -10.00 5.72
C GLY A 22 -5.50 -10.37 5.20
N GLU A 23 -6.56 -9.95 5.90
CA GLU A 23 -7.95 -10.14 5.43
C GLU A 23 -8.19 -9.45 4.08
N GLU A 24 -7.72 -8.21 3.92
CA GLU A 24 -7.82 -7.48 2.65
C GLU A 24 -7.09 -8.20 1.51
N ALA A 25 -5.88 -8.71 1.76
CA ALA A 25 -5.13 -9.48 0.78
C ALA A 25 -5.85 -10.79 0.39
N ALA A 26 -6.39 -11.51 1.37
CA ALA A 26 -7.13 -12.75 1.12
C ALA A 26 -8.41 -12.48 0.29
N LYS A 27 -9.15 -11.42 0.62
CA LYS A 27 -10.34 -11.03 -0.12
C LYS A 27 -10.04 -10.72 -1.58
N LEU A 28 -9.04 -9.86 -1.85
CA LEU A 28 -8.70 -9.47 -3.23
C LEU A 28 -8.10 -10.65 -4.02
N MET A 29 -7.43 -11.58 -3.35
CA MET A 29 -7.00 -12.83 -3.98
C MET A 29 -8.17 -13.71 -4.40
N LEU A 30 -9.24 -13.79 -3.61
CA LEU A 30 -10.46 -14.50 -3.99
C LEU A 30 -11.13 -13.86 -5.21
N GLU A 31 -11.23 -12.52 -5.25
CA GLU A 31 -11.76 -11.80 -6.42
C GLU A 31 -10.97 -12.12 -7.70
N MET A 32 -9.63 -12.22 -7.61
CA MET A 32 -8.79 -12.64 -8.73
C MET A 32 -9.04 -14.10 -9.15
N PHE A 33 -9.30 -15.01 -8.21
CA PHE A 33 -9.68 -16.39 -8.52
C PHE A 33 -11.06 -16.50 -9.18
N GLU A 34 -11.95 -15.56 -8.92
CA GLU A 34 -13.26 -15.45 -9.58
C GLU A 34 -13.17 -14.85 -10.99
N GLY A 35 -11.99 -14.38 -11.40
CA GLY A 35 -11.69 -13.99 -12.78
C GLY A 35 -11.26 -12.52 -12.94
N GLU A 36 -11.21 -11.74 -11.86
CA GLU A 36 -10.67 -10.37 -11.92
C GLU A 36 -9.19 -10.39 -12.34
N ARG A 37 -8.81 -9.48 -13.23
CA ARG A 37 -7.46 -9.36 -13.77
C ARG A 37 -6.91 -7.94 -13.56
N PRO A 38 -6.43 -7.61 -12.36
CA PRO A 38 -5.94 -6.28 -12.06
C PRO A 38 -4.68 -5.95 -12.86
N VAL A 39 -4.53 -4.67 -13.17
CA VAL A 39 -3.28 -4.11 -13.71
C VAL A 39 -2.57 -3.34 -12.61
N SER A 40 -1.26 -3.56 -12.52
CA SER A 40 -0.46 -3.06 -11.42
C SER A 40 0.56 -2.04 -11.93
N TYR A 41 0.64 -0.86 -11.30
CA TYR A 41 1.57 0.20 -11.68
C TYR A 41 2.29 0.79 -10.47
N ARG A 42 3.60 1.03 -10.61
CA ARG A 42 4.47 1.55 -9.54
C ARG A 42 5.21 2.79 -10.00
N VAL A 43 5.04 3.87 -9.24
CA VAL A 43 5.85 5.08 -9.33
C VAL A 43 6.89 5.08 -8.22
N ARG A 44 8.18 5.24 -8.56
CA ARG A 44 9.23 5.52 -7.58
C ARG A 44 9.46 7.03 -7.54
N LEU A 45 9.21 7.64 -6.39
CA LEU A 45 9.50 9.05 -6.18
C LEU A 45 11.01 9.26 -5.95
N PRO A 46 11.64 10.29 -6.53
CA PRO A 46 13.06 10.60 -6.36
C PRO A 46 13.31 11.33 -5.03
N LEU A 47 12.85 10.76 -3.92
CA LEU A 47 12.97 11.33 -2.59
C LEU A 47 13.90 10.47 -1.73
N LEU A 48 14.79 11.10 -0.97
CA LEU A 48 15.54 10.43 0.08
C LEU A 48 14.60 10.17 1.26
N PRO A 49 14.37 8.92 1.66
CA PRO A 49 13.53 8.63 2.80
C PRO A 49 14.24 9.11 4.07
N VAL A 50 13.50 9.89 4.87
CA VAL A 50 13.85 10.11 6.28
C VAL A 50 13.46 8.86 7.07
N SER A 51 14.12 8.61 8.21
CA SER A 51 13.78 7.48 9.07
C SER A 51 12.28 7.45 9.37
N ASP A 52 11.64 6.31 9.12
CA ASP A 52 10.20 6.10 9.39
C ASP A 52 9.89 6.10 10.91
N THR A 53 10.91 6.15 11.76
CA THR A 53 10.74 6.36 13.20
C THR A 53 10.57 7.83 13.60
N ALA A 54 10.85 8.78 12.70
CA ALA A 54 10.69 10.20 12.98
C ALA A 54 9.22 10.63 12.85
N ASP A 55 8.71 11.42 13.79
CA ASP A 55 7.27 11.78 13.84
C ASP A 55 6.81 12.57 12.60
N GLY A 56 7.67 13.43 12.05
CA GLY A 56 7.39 14.13 10.79
C GLY A 56 7.26 13.18 9.60
N ALA A 57 8.07 12.13 9.55
CA ALA A 57 8.02 11.08 8.52
C ALA A 57 6.74 10.26 8.63
N ARG A 58 6.37 9.87 9.87
CA ARG A 58 5.11 9.16 10.13
C ARG A 58 3.90 9.98 9.72
N LEU A 59 3.89 11.28 10.01
CA LEU A 59 2.79 12.16 9.62
C LEU A 59 2.68 12.30 8.10
N SER A 60 3.80 12.52 7.40
CA SER A 60 3.79 12.66 5.93
C SER A 60 3.37 11.35 5.26
N LEU A 61 3.86 10.21 5.73
CA LEU A 61 3.46 8.89 5.24
C LEU A 61 1.98 8.63 5.48
N ARG A 62 1.47 8.90 6.69
CA ARG A 62 0.04 8.77 7.01
C ARG A 62 -0.84 9.64 6.11
N ARG A 63 -0.40 10.87 5.79
CA ARG A 63 -1.11 11.77 4.86
C ARG A 63 -1.10 11.24 3.44
N ALA A 64 0.04 10.73 2.97
CA ALA A 64 0.14 10.13 1.64
C ALA A 64 -0.75 8.88 1.51
N ILE A 65 -0.75 8.01 2.53
CA ILE A 65 -1.64 6.84 2.60
C ILE A 65 -3.10 7.32 2.57
N ALA A 66 -3.48 8.26 3.44
CA ALA A 66 -4.86 8.76 3.51
C ALA A 66 -5.32 9.43 2.21
N LEU A 67 -4.43 10.09 1.46
CA LEU A 67 -4.72 10.62 0.14
C LEU A 67 -4.93 9.49 -0.87
N GLY A 68 -4.04 8.48 -0.87
CA GLY A 68 -4.15 7.32 -1.74
C GLY A 68 -5.45 6.54 -1.53
N GLN A 69 -5.87 6.34 -0.28
CA GLN A 69 -7.11 5.62 0.04
C GLN A 69 -8.38 6.31 -0.48
N ARG A 70 -8.36 7.63 -0.77
CA ARG A 70 -9.52 8.31 -1.38
C ARG A 70 -9.77 7.92 -2.83
N HIS A 71 -8.79 7.28 -3.47
CA HIS A 71 -8.87 6.83 -4.85
C HIS A 71 -9.19 5.33 -4.96
N VAL A 72 -9.42 4.64 -3.83
CA VAL A 72 -9.92 3.27 -3.84
C VAL A 72 -11.42 3.31 -4.03
N ASP A 73 -11.89 2.69 -5.10
CA ASP A 73 -13.29 2.62 -5.50
C ASP A 73 -13.55 1.36 -6.34
N ALA A 74 -14.69 1.29 -7.04
CA ALA A 74 -15.05 0.14 -7.86
C ALA A 74 -14.06 -0.16 -9.01
N SER A 75 -13.23 0.81 -9.42
CA SER A 75 -12.24 0.66 -10.49
C SER A 75 -10.80 0.48 -9.99
N VAL A 76 -10.53 0.86 -8.73
CA VAL A 76 -9.20 0.79 -8.11
C VAL A 76 -9.26 -0.12 -6.89
N MET A 77 -8.76 -1.35 -7.04
CA MET A 77 -8.80 -2.36 -5.97
C MET A 77 -7.95 -1.98 -4.75
N ASN A 78 -6.80 -1.35 -4.95
CA ASN A 78 -5.93 -0.96 -3.85
C ASN A 78 -4.95 0.17 -4.25
N VAL A 79 -4.59 0.99 -3.27
CA VAL A 79 -3.45 1.91 -3.34
C VAL A 79 -2.55 1.66 -2.14
N THR A 80 -1.29 1.32 -2.40
CA THR A 80 -0.25 1.10 -1.38
C THR A 80 0.84 2.15 -1.50
N VAL A 81 1.21 2.76 -0.37
CA VAL A 81 2.33 3.72 -0.26
C VAL A 81 3.39 3.09 0.63
N LEU A 82 4.62 3.02 0.13
CA LEU A 82 5.76 2.47 0.86
C LEU A 82 6.78 3.57 1.11
N ALA A 83 7.20 3.71 2.37
CA ALA A 83 8.46 4.38 2.68
C ALA A 83 9.59 3.40 2.35
N GLY A 84 10.45 3.74 1.39
CA GLY A 84 11.66 2.97 1.19
C GLY A 84 12.57 3.10 2.41
N SER A 85 13.22 2.02 2.82
CA SER A 85 14.35 2.10 3.75
C SER A 85 15.64 2.37 2.97
N LEU A 86 16.55 3.16 3.53
CA LEU A 86 17.96 3.14 3.14
C LEU A 86 18.58 1.84 3.67
N CYS A 87 18.37 0.73 2.96
CA CYS A 87 19.14 -0.51 3.07
C CYS A 87 19.24 -1.12 1.68
#